data_AF-A0A916JHR3-F1
#
_entry.id   AF-A0A916JHR3-F1
#
_cell.length_a   1.000
_cell.length_b   1.000
_cell.length_c   1.000
_cell.angle_alpha   90.00
_cell.angle_beta   90.00
_cell.angle_gamma   90.00
#
_symmetry.space_group_name_H-M   'P 1'
#
loop_
_entity.id
_entity.type
_entity.pdbx_description
1 polymer ?
#
loop_
_entity_poly.entity_id
_entity_poly.type
_entity_poly.pdbx_seq_one_letter_code
_entity_poly.pdbx_strand_id
1 'polypeptide(L)' 'MEKGEFKLDRTAFHAGTHEETEKYYSKNQPRSSYERLKAANYLNSVAFQFDLNNPPKMDRSAFSMGKHKF' A
#
# COMPACT_ATOMS: atom_id res chain seq x y z
N MET A 1 -13.69 4.80 1.98
CA MET A 1 -13.37 4.45 0.58
C MET A 1 -14.45 3.52 0.07
N GLU A 2 -14.93 3.73 -1.15
CA GLU A 2 -15.85 2.79 -1.80
C GLU A 2 -15.21 1.41 -1.88
N LYS A 3 -15.99 0.37 -1.60
CA LYS A 3 -15.54 -1.03 -1.55
C LYS A 3 -15.28 -1.51 -2.98
N GLY A 4 -14.11 -1.22 -3.53
CA GLY A 4 -13.76 -1.62 -4.90
C GLY A 4 -12.66 -0.84 -5.62
N GLU A 5 -12.06 0.21 -5.03
CA GLU A 5 -11.02 1.00 -5.73
C GLU A 5 -9.71 0.24 -5.98
N PHE A 6 -9.34 -0.71 -5.11
CA PHE A 6 -8.10 -1.50 -5.24
C PHE A 6 -8.38 -2.99 -5.05
N LYS A 7 -7.71 -3.81 -5.87
CA LYS A 7 -7.75 -5.27 -5.80
C LYS A 7 -6.33 -5.80 -5.86
N LEU A 8 -5.94 -6.62 -4.88
CA LEU A 8 -4.66 -7.32 -4.90
C LEU A 8 -4.71 -8.42 -5.98
N ASP A 9 -3.92 -8.25 -7.03
CA ASP A 9 -3.71 -9.30 -8.03
C ASP A 9 -2.65 -10.30 -7.52
N ARG A 10 -3.12 -11.47 -7.07
CA ARG A 10 -2.26 -12.57 -6.60
C ARG A 10 -1.63 -13.37 -7.74
N THR A 11 -2.05 -13.10 -8.98
CA THR A 11 -1.54 -13.72 -10.21
C THR A 11 -0.60 -12.81 -10.99
N ALA A 12 -0.29 -11.62 -10.45
CA ALA A 12 0.64 -10.66 -11.06
C ALA A 12 2.05 -11.23 -11.27
N PHE A 13 2.44 -12.27 -10.52
CA PHE A 13 3.67 -12.99 -10.79
C PHE A 13 3.54 -13.78 -12.11
N HIS A 14 4.25 -13.33 -13.14
CA HIS A 14 4.26 -13.95 -14.45
C HIS A 14 5.69 -14.43 -14.77
N ALA A 15 5.84 -15.67 -15.23
CA ALA A 15 7.12 -16.25 -15.65
C ALA A 15 7.53 -15.79 -17.08
N GLY A 16 7.36 -14.50 -17.37
CA GLY A 16 7.55 -13.91 -18.70
C GLY A 16 8.87 -13.18 -18.82
N THR A 17 9.03 -12.49 -19.94
CA THR A 17 10.21 -11.65 -20.18
C THR A 17 10.20 -10.40 -19.28
N HIS A 18 11.39 -9.83 -19.08
CA HIS A 18 11.54 -8.58 -18.34
C HIS A 18 10.69 -7.44 -18.93
N GLU A 19 10.63 -7.35 -20.26
CA GLU A 19 9.89 -6.30 -20.98
C GLU A 19 8.38 -6.41 -20.78
N GLU A 20 7.82 -7.62 -20.80
CA GLU A 20 6.39 -7.85 -20.53
C GLU A 20 6.03 -7.46 -19.09
N THR A 21 6.92 -7.80 -18.16
CA THR A 21 6.77 -7.50 -16.74
C THR A 21 6.79 -5.99 -16.49
N GLU A 22 7.73 -5.28 -17.12
CA GLU A 22 7.82 -3.82 -17.04
C GLU A 22 6.56 -3.15 -17.58
N LYS A 23 6.08 -3.57 -18.76
CA LYS A 23 4.83 -3.06 -19.36
C LYS A 23 3.62 -3.32 -18.46
N TYR A 24 3.54 -4.48 -17.82
CA TYR A 24 2.47 -4.79 -16.88
C TYR A 24 2.51 -3.86 -15.66
N TYR A 25 3.69 -3.65 -15.07
CA TYR A 25 3.84 -2.74 -13.93
C TYR A 25 3.49 -1.30 -14.31
N SER A 26 3.97 -0.79 -15.44
CA SER A 26 3.67 0.58 -15.89
C SER A 26 2.18 0.81 -16.09
N LYS A 27 1.43 -0.19 -16.56
CA LYS A 27 -0.03 -0.08 -16.80
C LYS A 27 -0.85 -0.12 -15.50
N ASN A 28 -0.41 -0.89 -14.52
CA ASN A 28 -1.19 -1.16 -13.30
C ASN A 28 -0.76 -0.31 -12.10
N GLN A 29 0.29 0.51 -12.23
CA GLN A 29 0.75 1.38 -11.16
C GLN A 29 -0.17 2.61 -10.97
N PRO A 30 -0.42 3.01 -9.70
CA PRO A 30 -1.12 4.25 -9.42
C PRO A 30 -0.32 5.47 -9.91
N ARG A 31 -1.03 6.41 -10.54
CA ARG A 31 -0.41 7.55 -11.25
C ARG A 31 -0.03 8.67 -10.31
N SER A 32 -0.84 8.93 -9.28
CA SER A 32 -0.59 10.00 -8.31
C SER A 32 -0.03 9.48 -6.97
N SER A 33 0.69 10.35 -6.25
CA SER A 33 1.16 10.06 -4.89
C SER A 33 0.01 9.72 -3.94
N TYR A 34 -1.13 10.40 -4.07
CA TYR A 34 -2.33 10.13 -3.28
C TYR A 34 -2.87 8.71 -3.53
N GLU A 35 -3.01 8.29 -4.78
CA GLU A 35 -3.45 6.93 -5.11
C GLU A 35 -2.44 5.88 -4.61
N ARG A 36 -1.14 6.16 -4.66
CA ARG A 36 -0.11 5.27 -4.10
C ARG A 36 -0.29 5.07 -2.60
N LEU A 37 -0.58 6.14 -1.85
CA LEU A 37 -0.87 6.06 -0.42
C LEU A 37 -2.15 5.27 -0.14
N LYS A 38 -3.19 5.44 -0.97
CA LYS A 38 -4.41 4.64 -0.86
C LYS A 38 -4.14 3.15 -1.12
N ALA A 39 -3.39 2.82 -2.18
CA ALA A 39 -3.00 1.45 -2.51
C ALA A 39 -2.17 0.82 -1.38
N ALA A 40 -1.20 1.55 -0.83
CA ALA A 40 -0.41 1.09 0.30
C ALA A 40 -1.28 0.83 1.54
N ASN A 41 -2.24 1.70 1.83
CA ASN A 41 -3.18 1.51 2.94
C ASN A 41 -4.05 0.24 2.74
N TYR A 42 -4.52 0.00 1.52
CA TYR A 42 -5.23 -1.25 1.15
C TYR A 42 -4.35 -2.49 1.37
N LEU A 43 -3.09 -2.47 0.94
CA LEU A 43 -2.18 -3.60 1.17
C LEU A 43 -1.95 -3.85 2.66
N ASN A 44 -1.80 -2.78 3.45
CA ASN A 44 -1.68 -2.89 4.91
C ASN A 44 -2.95 -3.47 5.54
N SER A 45 -4.14 -3.08 5.08
CA SER A 45 -5.40 -3.62 5.62
C SER A 45 -5.56 -5.10 5.34
N VAL A 46 -5.08 -5.58 4.18
CA VAL A 46 -5.03 -7.01 3.86
C VAL A 46 -4.01 -7.73 4.75
N ALA A 47 -2.81 -7.17 4.92
CA ALA A 47 -1.74 -7.79 5.70
C ALA A 47 -2.07 -7.90 7.20
N PHE A 48 -2.66 -6.86 7.78
CA PHE A 48 -2.96 -6.76 9.21
C PHE A 48 -4.44 -6.97 9.54
N GLN A 49 -5.27 -7.31 8.55
CA GLN A 49 -6.68 -7.67 8.69
C GLN A 49 -7.52 -6.61 9.44
N PHE A 50 -7.39 -5.34 9.05
CA PHE A 50 -8.20 -4.26 9.61
C PHE A 50 -9.19 -3.67 8.60
N ASP A 51 -10.23 -3.00 9.10
CA ASP A 51 -11.20 -2.29 8.26
C ASP A 51 -10.62 -0.98 7.74
N LEU A 52 -10.59 -0.80 6.42
CA LEU A 52 -10.12 0.43 5.77
C LEU A 52 -10.94 1.68 6.12
N ASN A 53 -12.22 1.51 6.43
CA ASN A 53 -13.11 2.60 6.83
C ASN A 53 -13.05 2.87 8.33
N ASN A 54 -12.49 1.95 9.11
CA ASN A 54 -12.30 2.08 10.54
C ASN A 54 -10.92 1.50 10.96
N PRO A 55 -9.82 2.14 10.53
CA PRO A 55 -8.48 1.62 10.79
C PRO A 55 -8.10 1.76 12.26
N PRO A 56 -7.25 0.85 12.79
CA PRO A 56 -6.75 0.93 14.15
C PRO A 56 -5.94 2.22 14.35
N LYS A 57 -6.04 2.79 15.56
CA LYS A 57 -5.27 3.99 15.91
C LYS A 57 -3.80 3.64 16.10
N MET A 58 -2.93 4.47 15.55
CA MET A 58 -1.48 4.36 15.75
C MET A 58 -1.13 4.61 17.23
N ASP A 59 -0.42 3.67 17.83
CA ASP A 59 0.21 3.89 19.13
C ASP A 59 1.44 4.80 18.97
N ARG A 60 1.39 5.97 19.59
CA ARG A 60 2.48 6.97 19.54
C ARG A 60 3.47 6.82 20.68
N SER A 61 3.21 5.93 21.64
CA SER A 61 4.08 5.73 22.81
C SER A 61 5.41 5.03 22.44
N ALA A 62 5.41 4.19 21.40
CA ALA A 62 6.58 3.50 20.91
C ALA A 62 7.60 4.42 20.19
N PHE A 63 7.15 5.59 19.72
CA PHE A 63 7.99 6.56 19.01
C PHE A 63 8.30 7.73 19.93
N SER A 64 9.32 7.60 20.77
CA SER A 64 9.87 8.73 21.50
C SER A 64 10.94 9.42 20.66
N MET A 65 10.64 10.63 20.17
CA MET A 65 11.66 11.49 19.60
C MET A 65 12.40 12.13 20.78
N GLY A 66 13.50 11.50 21.21
CA GLY A 66 14.37 12.07 22.23
C GLY A 66 14.78 13.48 21.79
N LYS A 67 14.53 14.50 22.61
CA LYS A 67 15.05 15.83 22.33
C LYS A 67 16.57 15.73 22.37
N HIS A 68 17.21 15.91 21.22
CA HIS A 68 18.67 16.03 21.16
C HIS A 68 19.05 17.25 22.01
N LYS A 69 19.72 17.01 23.15
CA LYS A 69 20.22 18.10 23.98
C LYS A 69 21.50 18.62 23.32
N PHE A 70 21.52 19.93 23.03
CA PHE A 70 22.73 20.68 22.70
C PHE A 70 23.38 21.17 24.00
#